data_AF-A0A0U2L1D1-F1
#
_entry.id   AF-A0A0U2L1D1-F1
#
_cell.length_a   1.000
_cell.length_b   1.000
_cell.length_c   1.000
_cell.angle_alpha   90.00
_cell.angle_beta   90.00
_cell.angle_gamma   90.00
#
_symmetry.space_group_name_H-M   'P 1'
#
loop_
_entity.id
_entity.type
_entity.pdbx_description
1 polymer ?
#
loop_
_entity_poly.entity_id
_entity_poly.type
_entity_poly.pdbx_seq_one_letter_code
_entity_poly.pdbx_strand_id
1 'polypeptide(L)'
;MTERTREELFEEYSRLEEEETKLFLKVQTFEECVGGILGQLYRHGDKIDLLTVEDVLTLVHNKELEFRTELLHLQIHKMMVSFRHSKATGKNRPLEDRDE
;
A
#
# COMPACT_ATOMS: atom_id res chain seq x y z
N MET A 1 25.32 5.47 12.70
CA MET A 1 24.22 5.84 11.79
C MET A 1 24.35 7.33 11.55
N THR A 2 24.57 7.74 10.32
CA THR A 2 24.62 9.16 9.92
C THR A 2 23.22 9.76 10.07
N GLU A 3 23.11 10.90 10.74
CA GLU A 3 21.85 11.66 10.78
C GLU A 3 21.53 12.14 9.37
N ARG A 4 20.37 11.72 8.85
CA ARG A 4 19.85 12.17 7.55
C ARG A 4 19.36 13.60 7.66
N THR A 5 19.57 14.38 6.60
CA THR A 5 19.15 15.78 6.57
C THR A 5 17.63 15.91 6.42
N ARG A 6 17.09 17.10 6.73
CA ARG A 6 15.66 17.40 6.55
C ARG A 6 15.22 17.23 5.09
N GLU A 7 16.07 17.66 4.15
CA GLU A 7 15.82 17.58 2.71
C GLU A 7 15.79 16.12 2.24
N GLU A 8 16.73 15.30 2.70
CA GLU A 8 16.76 13.85 2.41
C GLU A 8 15.53 13.10 2.93
N LEU A 9 14.97 13.52 4.06
CA LEU A 9 13.74 12.93 4.61
C LEU A 9 12.50 13.36 3.83
N PHE A 10 12.47 14.61 3.34
CA PHE A 10 11.37 15.11 2.52
C PHE A 10 11.35 14.42 1.15
N GLU A 11 12.50 14.31 0.48
CA GLU A 11 12.62 13.62 -0.80
C GLU A 11 12.22 12.14 -0.71
N GLU A 12 12.63 11.46 0.36
CA GLU A 12 12.21 10.08 0.61
C GLU A 12 10.70 9.97 0.84
N TYR A 13 10.11 10.88 1.61
CA TYR A 13 8.66 10.90 1.82
C TYR A 13 7.91 11.07 0.50
N SER A 14 8.34 12.01 -0.36
CA SER A 14 7.74 12.23 -1.67
C SER A 14 7.84 10.99 -2.57
N ARG A 15 9.00 10.31 -2.59
CA ARG A 15 9.15 9.05 -3.33
C ARG A 15 8.20 7.96 -2.81
N LEU A 16 8.10 7.82 -1.48
CA LEU A 16 7.20 6.85 -0.86
C LEU A 16 5.73 7.16 -1.20
N GLU A 17 5.34 8.43 -1.31
CA GLU A 17 4.00 8.83 -1.73
C GLU A 17 3.66 8.46 -3.18
N GLU A 18 4.62 8.59 -4.09
CA GLU A 18 4.46 8.12 -5.48
C GLU A 18 4.35 6.59 -5.55
N GLU A 19 5.19 5.86 -4.79
CA GLU A 19 5.14 4.40 -4.69
C GLU A 19 3.82 3.92 -4.09
N GLU A 20 3.32 4.60 -3.05
CA GLU A 20 2.02 4.34 -2.42
C GLU A 20 0.89 4.45 -3.45
N THR A 21 0.88 5.54 -4.23
CA THR A 21 -0.12 5.77 -5.28
C THR A 21 -0.13 4.64 -6.31
N LYS A 22 1.06 4.16 -6.72
CA LYS A 22 1.18 3.04 -7.66
C LYS A 22 0.65 1.73 -7.07
N LEU A 23 0.90 1.46 -5.79
CA LEU A 23 0.39 0.27 -5.10
C LEU A 23 -1.14 0.32 -4.95
N PHE A 24 -1.71 1.47 -4.61
CA PHE A 24 -3.17 1.64 -4.59
C PHE A 24 -3.81 1.34 -5.95
N LEU A 25 -3.23 1.88 -7.03
CA LEU A 25 -3.74 1.61 -8.38
C LEU A 25 -3.68 0.11 -8.73
N LYS A 26 -2.61 -0.58 -8.36
CA LYS A 26 -2.50 -2.03 -8.54
C LYS A 26 -3.61 -2.76 -7.76
N VAL A 27 -3.78 -2.48 -6.47
CA VAL A 27 -4.83 -3.11 -5.64
C VAL A 27 -6.21 -2.90 -6.26
N GLN A 28 -6.55 -1.66 -6.65
CA GLN A 28 -7.81 -1.34 -7.30
C GLN A 28 -7.99 -2.13 -8.62
N THR A 29 -6.93 -2.27 -9.41
CA THR A 29 -6.98 -3.04 -10.66
C THR A 29 -7.37 -4.50 -10.39
N PHE A 30 -6.82 -5.14 -9.35
CA PHE A 30 -7.21 -6.51 -8.98
C PHE A 30 -8.66 -6.59 -8.47
N GLU A 31 -9.11 -5.62 -7.67
CA GLU A 31 -10.51 -5.55 -7.23
C GLU A 31 -11.47 -5.43 -8.43
N GLU A 32 -11.12 -4.61 -9.43
CA GLU A 32 -11.88 -4.49 -10.68
C GLU A 32 -11.86 -5.80 -11.49
N CYS A 33 -10.72 -6.50 -11.55
CA CYS A 33 -10.63 -7.82 -12.19
C CYS A 33 -11.55 -8.84 -11.53
N VAL A 34 -11.59 -8.91 -10.19
CA VAL A 34 -12.52 -9.79 -9.45
C VAL A 34 -13.96 -9.47 -9.83
N GLY A 35 -14.34 -8.19 -9.81
CA GLY A 35 -15.68 -7.75 -10.22
C GLY A 35 -16.01 -8.14 -11.67
N GLY A 36 -15.04 -8.00 -12.59
CA GLY A 36 -15.18 -8.38 -13.98
C GLY A 36 -15.40 -9.89 -14.18
N ILE A 37 -14.62 -10.72 -13.48
CA ILE A 37 -14.73 -12.19 -13.53
C ILE A 37 -16.09 -12.64 -12.98
N LEU A 38 -16.48 -12.14 -11.80
CA LEU A 38 -17.79 -12.44 -11.20
C LEU A 38 -18.94 -11.98 -12.10
N GLY A 39 -18.78 -10.85 -12.78
CA GLY A 39 -19.74 -10.37 -13.78
C GLY A 39 -19.90 -11.30 -14.98
N GLN A 40 -18.82 -11.96 -15.44
CA GLN A 40 -18.90 -12.98 -16.49
C GLN A 40 -19.59 -14.25 -15.99
N LEU A 41 -19.26 -14.71 -14.78
CA LEU A 41 -19.90 -15.86 -14.15
C LEU A 41 -21.41 -15.64 -13.99
N TYR A 42 -21.83 -14.46 -13.57
CA TYR A 42 -23.25 -14.10 -13.49
C TYR A 42 -23.97 -14.16 -14.84
N ARG A 43 -23.31 -13.70 -15.91
CA ARG A 43 -23.92 -13.65 -17.26
C ARG A 43 -23.95 -15.00 -17.99
N HIS A 44 -23.00 -15.87 -17.71
CA HIS A 44 -22.72 -17.06 -18.52
C HIS A 44 -22.43 -18.32 -17.70
N GLY A 45 -22.88 -18.37 -16.44
CA GLY A 45 -22.51 -19.43 -15.50
C GLY A 45 -22.87 -20.85 -15.92
N ASP A 46 -23.83 -21.02 -16.83
CA ASP A 46 -24.18 -22.31 -17.43
C ASP A 46 -23.15 -22.81 -18.45
N LYS A 47 -22.27 -21.93 -18.92
CA LYS A 47 -21.27 -22.18 -19.98
C LYS A 47 -19.83 -22.07 -19.48
N ILE A 48 -19.63 -21.73 -18.21
CA ILE A 48 -18.33 -21.51 -17.61
C ILE A 48 -18.06 -22.63 -16.60
N ASP A 49 -16.87 -23.21 -16.67
CA ASP A 49 -16.41 -24.16 -15.67
C ASP A 49 -16.09 -23.43 -14.35
N LEU A 50 -16.81 -23.79 -13.29
CA LEU A 50 -16.73 -23.09 -12.01
C LEU A 50 -15.36 -23.26 -11.34
N LEU A 51 -14.78 -24.45 -11.41
CA LEU A 51 -13.47 -24.74 -10.80
C LEU A 51 -12.37 -23.86 -11.42
N THR A 52 -12.39 -23.71 -12.74
CA THR A 52 -11.48 -22.81 -13.45
C THR A 52 -11.65 -21.36 -13.01
N VAL A 53 -12.89 -20.91 -12.76
CA VAL A 53 -13.13 -19.54 -12.25
C VAL A 53 -12.60 -19.38 -10.84
N GLU A 54 -12.80 -20.36 -9.97
CA GLU A 54 -12.27 -20.35 -8.60
C GLU A 54 -10.74 -20.30 -8.59
N ASP A 55 -10.08 -21.09 -9.44
CA ASP A 55 -8.63 -21.06 -9.59
C ASP A 55 -8.13 -19.69 -10.04
N VAL A 56 -8.75 -19.10 -11.06
CA VAL A 56 -8.39 -17.76 -11.56
C VAL A 56 -8.63 -16.69 -10.50
N LEU A 57 -9.77 -16.71 -9.81
CA LEU A 57 -10.07 -15.77 -8.72
C LEU A 57 -9.06 -15.91 -7.57
N THR A 58 -8.66 -17.13 -7.23
CA THR A 58 -7.64 -17.39 -6.22
C THR A 58 -6.30 -16.79 -6.62
N LEU A 59 -5.87 -16.95 -7.88
CA LEU A 59 -4.64 -16.34 -8.38
C LEU A 59 -4.69 -14.80 -8.33
N VAL A 60 -5.79 -14.20 -8.79
CA VAL A 60 -6.02 -12.75 -8.77
C VAL A 60 -5.99 -12.22 -7.34
N HIS A 61 -6.70 -12.87 -6.42
CA HIS A 61 -6.78 -12.45 -5.03
C HIS A 61 -5.45 -12.62 -4.28
N ASN A 62 -4.73 -13.72 -4.50
CA ASN A 62 -3.40 -13.88 -3.90
C ASN A 62 -2.44 -12.78 -4.34
N LYS A 63 -2.51 -12.37 -5.62
CA LYS A 63 -1.68 -11.27 -6.12
C LYS A 63 -2.08 -9.91 -5.55
N GLU A 64 -3.38 -9.67 -5.35
CA GLU A 64 -3.90 -8.50 -4.63
C GLU A 64 -3.34 -8.43 -3.20
N LEU A 65 -3.36 -9.55 -2.47
CA LEU A 65 -2.86 -9.65 -1.09
C LEU A 65 -1.36 -9.34 -0.98
N GLU A 66 -0.56 -9.77 -1.95
CA GLU A 66 0.86 -9.40 -2.04
C GLU A 66 1.01 -7.87 -2.09
N PHE A 67 0.27 -7.19 -2.97
CA PHE A 67 0.34 -5.73 -3.09
C PHE A 67 -0.21 -5.00 -1.86
N ARG A 68 -1.26 -5.52 -1.21
CA ARG A 68 -1.72 -4.97 0.09
C ARG A 68 -0.66 -5.10 1.17
N THR A 69 0.08 -6.20 1.19
CA THR A 69 1.19 -6.42 2.14
C THR A 69 2.33 -5.45 1.88
N GLU A 70 2.73 -5.27 0.60
CA GLU A 70 3.71 -4.26 0.21
C GLU A 70 3.27 -2.83 0.61
N LEU A 71 1.99 -2.50 0.41
CA LEU A 71 1.41 -1.22 0.79
C LEU A 71 1.50 -0.96 2.30
N LEU A 72 1.18 -1.97 3.12
CA LEU A 72 1.30 -1.87 4.58
C LEU A 72 2.74 -1.60 5.01
N HIS A 73 3.71 -2.32 4.45
CA HIS A 73 5.13 -2.09 4.75
C HIS A 73 5.58 -0.69 4.33
N LEU A 74 5.15 -0.22 3.16
CA LEU A 74 5.44 1.14 2.69
C LEU A 74 4.83 2.18 3.64
N GLN A 75 3.58 2.01 4.06
CA GLN A 75 2.91 2.94 4.97
C GLN A 75 3.62 3.04 6.31
N ILE A 76 4.05 1.91 6.88
CA ILE A 76 4.88 1.89 8.08
C ILE A 76 6.16 2.71 7.87
N HIS A 77 6.85 2.48 6.75
CA HIS A 77 8.07 3.22 6.43
C HIS A 77 7.81 4.73 6.29
N LYS A 78 6.79 5.10 5.52
CA LYS A 78 6.38 6.48 5.30
C LYS A 78 6.06 7.19 6.62
N MET A 79 5.32 6.55 7.51
CA MET A 79 5.02 7.09 8.85
C MET A 79 6.30 7.31 9.68
N MET A 80 7.26 6.39 9.62
CA MET A 80 8.54 6.56 10.31
C MET A 80 9.39 7.70 9.74
N VAL A 81 9.36 7.91 8.42
CA VAL A 81 10.02 9.06 7.77
C VAL A 81 9.36 10.37 8.19
N SER A 82 8.02 10.44 8.17
CA SER A 82 7.26 11.60 8.66
C SER A 82 7.57 11.92 10.11
N PHE A 83 7.64 10.90 10.97
CA PHE A 83 8.01 11.04 12.38
C PHE A 83 9.41 11.65 12.52
N ARG A 84 10.41 11.11 11.82
CA ARG A 84 11.79 11.61 11.84
C ARG A 84 11.87 13.06 11.33
N HIS A 85 11.16 13.39 10.26
CA HIS A 85 11.08 14.76 9.75
C HIS A 85 10.42 15.72 10.77
N SER A 86 9.34 15.29 11.43
CA SER A 86 8.68 16.08 12.48
C SER A 86 9.57 16.28 13.72
N LYS A 87 10.34 15.27 14.10
CA LYS A 87 11.35 15.36 15.17
C LYS A 87 12.46 16.34 14.79
N ALA A 88 13.02 16.24 13.59
CA ALA A 88 14.06 17.14 13.07
C ALA A 88 13.59 18.60 12.93
N THR A 89 12.30 18.83 12.71
CA THR A 89 11.70 20.17 12.63
C THR A 89 11.16 20.70 13.96
N GLY A 90 11.29 19.92 15.05
CA GLY A 90 10.84 20.30 16.39
C GLY A 90 9.31 20.29 16.60
N LYS A 91 8.52 19.81 15.64
CA LYS A 91 7.04 19.76 15.70
C LYS A 91 6.50 18.58 16.54
N ASN A 92 7.25 17.49 16.66
CA ASN A 92 6.95 16.33 17.53
C ASN A 92 8.03 16.14 18.61
N ARG A 93 8.17 17.07 19.56
CA ARG A 93 8.88 16.72 20.80
C ARG A 93 7.93 15.86 21.67
N PRO A 94 8.33 14.63 22.04
CA PRO A 94 7.65 13.90 23.11
C PRO A 94 7.53 14.79 24.35
N LEU A 95 6.40 14.71 25.06
CA LEU A 95 6.18 15.52 26.26
C LEU A 95 7.23 15.27 27.36
N GLU A 96 7.90 14.12 27.32
CA GLU A 96 8.95 13.70 28.26
C GLU A 96 10.29 14.44 28.06
N ASP A 97 10.52 15.08 26.90
CA ASP A 97 11.73 15.86 26.60
C ASP A 97 11.54 17.37 26.82
N ARG A 98 10.47 17.78 27.53
CA ARG A 98 10.27 19.17 27.95
C ARG A 98 10.85 19.32 29.35
N ASP A 99 12.13 19.71 29.41
CA ASP A 99 12.78 20.09 30.66
C ASP A 99 11.88 21.07 31.44
N GLU A 100 11.64 20.74 32.71
CA GLU A 100 11.06 21.63 33.73
C GLU A 100 11.92 22.90 33.93
#